data_AF-A0A3A1YL37-F1
#
_entry.id   AF-A0A3A1YL37-F1
#
_cell.length_a   1.000
_cell.length_b   1.000
_cell.length_c   1.000
_cell.angle_alpha   90.00
_cell.angle_beta   90.00
_cell.angle_gamma   90.00
#
_symmetry.space_group_name_H-M   'P 1'
#
loop_
_entity.id
_entity.type
_entity.pdbx_description
1 polymer ?
#
loop_
_entity_poly.entity_id
_entity_poly.type
_entity_poly.pdbx_seq_one_letter_code
_entity_poly.pdbx_strand_id
1 'polypeptide(L)'
;MSLKSFGAKLFASIVKRKIDKWAKRPIETQQNVFEELIRRAKHTAFGKDHDFENIKDHADFVKKVPVRDYEDLKPYIQRLISGERDVLWRGKPLYFAKTSGTTSGTKYIPITKESMPYQVQAARDAFLCYIHETKKANFVNGKMIFLQGSPVLEEKNSVKIGRLSGISAHYVPQYLQKNRVPSWETNCIEDWETKVDAIVEETISENMTLISGIPPWVQMYFERLKAKSGKNIGDLFKNFSLFVYGGVNYEPYRQKFEHLIGRKVDSIELFPASEGFFAFQDTQTERGMLLLLNSGIFYEFIKSDDFFSENPKRLTLAEVELNVNYVMIISTNAGLWAYNIGDTVQFTSLNPYRIIVSGRIKHFISAFGEHVIASEIEEAMIQSIQGTEVRVSEFTVAPQVNPSENQLPYHEWFVEFEKEPDNMADFASKLDNFLQQKNSYYFDLIQGKVLQPLKITKVAKDGFVRYMKQSGKFGGQNKVQRLANDRKIVEQLELENLK
;
A
#
# COMPACT_ATOMS: atom_id res chain seq x y z
N MET A 1 3.47 24.94 -27.17
CA MET A 1 4.09 24.04 -26.16
C MET A 1 4.86 24.91 -25.18
N SER A 2 4.63 24.81 -23.86
CA SER A 2 5.35 25.67 -22.90
C SER A 2 6.82 25.24 -22.78
N LEU A 3 7.73 26.19 -22.50
CA LEU A 3 9.16 25.89 -22.20
C LEU A 3 9.30 24.81 -21.11
N LYS A 4 8.41 24.83 -20.12
CA LYS A 4 8.32 23.81 -19.05
C LYS A 4 8.03 22.41 -19.60
N SER A 5 7.10 22.29 -20.55
CA SER A 5 6.75 21.01 -21.17
C SER A 5 7.89 20.45 -22.03
N PHE A 6 8.61 21.31 -22.76
CA PHE A 6 9.78 20.90 -23.54
C PHE A 6 10.93 20.43 -22.63
N GLY A 7 11.28 21.20 -21.60
CA GLY A 7 12.31 20.82 -20.63
C GLY A 7 11.97 19.53 -19.88
N ALA A 8 10.70 19.33 -19.50
CA ALA A 8 10.24 18.11 -18.85
C ALA A 8 10.44 16.86 -19.73
N LYS A 9 10.20 16.95 -21.05
CA LYS A 9 10.42 15.82 -21.97
C LYS A 9 11.89 15.43 -22.10
N LEU A 10 12.80 16.41 -22.17
CA LEU A 10 14.23 16.14 -22.22
C LEU A 10 14.71 15.49 -20.91
N PHE A 11 14.31 16.05 -19.77
CA PHE A 11 14.66 15.51 -18.47
C PHE A 11 14.09 14.09 -18.27
N ALA A 12 12.86 13.86 -18.72
CA ALA A 12 12.23 12.54 -18.73
C ALA A 12 13.04 11.51 -19.52
N SER A 13 13.57 11.88 -20.70
CA SER A 13 14.44 10.98 -21.47
C SER A 13 15.75 10.64 -20.75
N ILE A 14 16.35 11.59 -20.01
CA ILE A 14 17.57 11.34 -19.24
C ILE A 14 17.28 10.39 -18.08
N VAL A 15 16.20 10.63 -17.35
CA VAL A 15 15.79 9.80 -16.21
C VAL A 15 15.43 8.39 -16.66
N LYS A 16 14.67 8.23 -17.75
CA LYS A 16 14.35 6.90 -18.29
C LYS A 16 15.60 6.11 -18.67
N ARG A 17 16.59 6.73 -19.33
CA ARG A 17 17.88 6.07 -19.62
C ARG A 17 18.63 5.63 -18.37
N LYS A 18 18.59 6.42 -17.29
CA LYS A 18 19.21 6.04 -16.01
C LYS A 18 18.51 4.84 -15.39
N ILE A 19 17.17 4.81 -15.45
CA ILE A 19 16.36 3.69 -15.00
C ILE A 19 16.69 2.42 -15.79
N ASP A 20 16.69 2.52 -17.11
CA ASP A 20 16.97 1.38 -17.99
C ASP A 20 18.36 0.77 -17.73
N LYS A 21 19.35 1.60 -17.34
CA LYS A 21 20.72 1.12 -17.08
C LYS A 21 20.79 0.12 -15.93
N TRP A 22 20.06 0.36 -14.83
CA TRP A 22 20.03 -0.55 -13.70
C TRP A 22 18.95 -1.63 -13.88
N ALA A 23 17.82 -1.29 -14.50
CA ALA A 23 16.71 -2.23 -14.71
C ALA A 23 17.08 -3.37 -15.67
N LYS A 24 17.97 -3.13 -16.64
CA LYS A 24 18.51 -4.16 -17.55
C LYS A 24 19.59 -5.05 -16.94
N ARG A 25 20.12 -4.71 -15.76
CA ARG A 25 21.15 -5.48 -15.05
C ARG A 25 20.71 -5.72 -13.60
N PRO A 26 19.55 -6.37 -13.41
CA PRO A 26 18.86 -6.40 -12.12
C PRO A 26 19.66 -7.13 -11.03
N ILE A 27 20.26 -8.28 -11.36
CA ILE A 27 21.04 -9.09 -10.42
C ILE A 27 22.33 -8.36 -10.01
N GLU A 28 23.10 -7.85 -10.98
CA GLU A 28 24.30 -7.02 -10.72
C GLU A 28 23.95 -5.80 -9.86
N THR A 29 22.83 -5.14 -10.15
CA THR A 29 22.37 -3.98 -9.39
C THR A 29 22.09 -4.34 -7.94
N GLN A 30 21.34 -5.42 -7.69
CA GLN A 30 21.03 -5.86 -6.32
C GLN A 30 22.27 -6.33 -5.56
N GLN A 31 23.20 -7.02 -6.22
CA GLN A 31 24.47 -7.41 -5.61
C GLN A 31 25.27 -6.20 -5.15
N ASN A 32 25.40 -5.17 -6.00
CA ASN A 32 26.08 -3.92 -5.65
C ASN A 32 25.42 -3.22 -4.44
N VAL A 33 24.08 -3.19 -4.39
CA VAL A 33 23.35 -2.62 -3.26
C VAL A 33 23.60 -3.42 -1.99
N PHE A 34 23.53 -4.75 -2.04
CA PHE A 34 23.81 -5.62 -0.91
C PHE A 34 25.22 -5.37 -0.33
N GLU A 35 26.25 -5.41 -1.17
CA GLU A 35 27.63 -5.17 -0.77
C GLU A 35 27.82 -3.78 -0.15
N GLU A 36 27.19 -2.76 -0.73
CA GLU A 36 27.23 -1.41 -0.18
C GLU A 36 26.57 -1.33 1.20
N LEU A 37 25.42 -1.97 1.39
CA LEU A 37 24.70 -1.99 2.66
C LEU A 37 25.55 -2.65 3.75
N ILE A 38 26.05 -3.87 3.51
CA ILE A 38 26.89 -4.61 4.47
C ILE A 38 28.14 -3.80 4.83
N ARG A 39 28.87 -3.31 3.81
CA ARG A 39 30.11 -2.54 3.99
C ARG A 39 29.89 -1.27 4.81
N ARG A 40 28.78 -0.56 4.60
CA ARG A 40 28.48 0.68 5.34
C ARG A 40 27.98 0.41 6.75
N ALA A 41 27.28 -0.71 6.98
CA ALA A 41 26.68 -1.02 8.26
C ALA A 41 27.58 -1.80 9.22
N LYS A 42 28.69 -2.38 8.76
CA LYS A 42 29.52 -3.27 9.58
C LYS A 42 30.01 -2.72 10.93
N HIS A 43 30.09 -1.40 11.08
CA HIS A 43 30.54 -0.76 12.33
C HIS A 43 29.39 -0.26 13.22
N THR A 44 28.13 -0.40 12.79
CA THR A 44 26.97 -0.07 13.63
C THR A 44 26.82 -1.10 14.75
N ALA A 45 26.04 -0.78 15.79
CA ALA A 45 25.74 -1.75 16.83
C ALA A 45 25.14 -3.04 16.26
N PHE A 46 24.14 -2.92 15.39
CA PHE A 46 23.53 -4.07 14.73
C PHE A 46 24.54 -4.86 13.88
N GLY A 47 25.42 -4.17 13.13
CA GLY A 47 26.43 -4.82 12.30
C GLY A 47 27.45 -5.61 13.11
N LYS A 48 27.82 -5.13 14.31
CA LYS A 48 28.69 -5.85 15.25
C LYS A 48 27.98 -7.05 15.87
N ASP A 49 26.74 -6.88 16.32
CA ASP A 49 25.95 -7.93 16.95
C ASP A 49 25.69 -9.12 16.00
N HIS A 50 25.71 -8.89 14.69
CA HIS A 50 25.47 -9.90 13.65
C HIS A 50 26.69 -10.15 12.75
N ASP A 51 27.90 -9.76 13.18
CA ASP A 51 29.16 -10.08 12.51
C ASP A 51 29.18 -9.77 10.99
N PHE A 52 28.77 -8.54 10.64
CA PHE A 52 28.74 -8.06 9.26
C PHE A 52 30.14 -7.98 8.62
N GLU A 53 31.19 -7.93 9.43
CA GLU A 53 32.58 -7.94 8.96
C GLU A 53 32.91 -9.23 8.18
N ASN A 54 32.33 -10.36 8.58
CA ASN A 54 32.54 -11.66 7.94
C ASN A 54 31.35 -12.09 7.07
N ILE A 55 30.57 -11.16 6.51
CA ILE A 55 29.51 -11.46 5.53
C ILE A 55 30.08 -11.23 4.13
N LYS A 56 30.28 -12.30 3.35
CA LYS A 56 30.83 -12.21 1.99
C LYS A 56 29.77 -12.36 0.92
N ASP A 57 28.71 -13.11 1.21
CA ASP A 57 27.62 -13.38 0.30
C ASP A 57 26.26 -13.42 1.01
N HIS A 58 25.21 -13.66 0.23
CA HIS A 58 23.84 -13.77 0.73
C HIS A 58 23.69 -14.94 1.71
N ALA A 59 24.40 -16.06 1.51
CA ALA A 59 24.29 -17.22 2.38
C ALA A 59 24.86 -16.94 3.78
N ASP A 60 25.98 -16.22 3.88
CA ASP A 60 26.51 -15.73 5.15
C ASP A 60 25.52 -14.79 5.84
N PHE A 61 24.88 -13.90 5.07
CA PHE A 61 23.88 -12.97 5.61
C PHE A 61 22.67 -13.69 6.19
N VAL A 62 22.12 -14.68 5.48
CA VAL A 62 20.97 -15.47 5.97
C VAL A 62 21.29 -16.19 7.27
N LYS A 63 22.50 -16.76 7.41
CA LYS A 63 22.94 -17.46 8.63
C LYS A 63 23.05 -16.54 9.84
N LYS A 64 23.44 -15.29 9.62
CA LYS A 64 23.72 -14.34 10.71
C LYS A 64 22.54 -13.43 11.04
N VAL A 65 21.69 -13.13 10.08
CA VAL A 65 20.62 -12.14 10.23
C VAL A 65 19.27 -12.82 9.98
N PRO A 66 18.54 -13.26 11.02
CA PRO A 66 17.23 -13.85 10.84
C PRO A 66 16.23 -12.80 10.34
N VAL A 67 15.14 -13.27 9.70
CA VAL A 67 14.00 -12.41 9.36
C VAL A 67 13.37 -11.87 10.62
N ARG A 68 13.04 -10.58 10.61
CA ARG A 68 12.51 -9.85 11.77
C ARG A 68 11.30 -9.02 11.41
N ASP A 69 10.39 -8.87 12.36
CA ASP A 69 9.37 -7.84 12.28
C ASP A 69 9.74 -6.61 13.13
N TYR A 70 8.77 -5.70 13.32
CA TYR A 70 9.01 -4.48 14.08
C TYR A 70 9.32 -4.74 15.55
N GLU A 71 8.67 -5.72 16.18
CA GLU A 71 8.89 -5.98 17.60
C GLU A 71 10.30 -6.52 17.86
N ASP A 72 10.82 -7.34 16.95
CA ASP A 72 12.19 -7.85 17.04
C ASP A 72 13.25 -6.74 16.89
N LEU A 73 12.99 -5.72 16.05
CA LEU A 73 13.89 -4.57 15.87
C LEU A 73 13.66 -3.45 16.90
N LYS A 74 12.56 -3.51 17.66
CA LYS A 74 12.16 -2.47 18.62
C LYS A 74 13.26 -2.10 19.63
N PRO A 75 14.06 -3.03 20.18
CA PRO A 75 15.15 -2.65 21.09
C PRO A 75 16.17 -1.71 20.46
N TYR A 76 16.54 -1.94 19.20
CA TYR A 76 17.44 -1.05 18.45
C TYR A 76 16.78 0.27 18.08
N ILE A 77 15.49 0.23 17.72
CA ILE A 77 14.71 1.44 17.40
C ILE A 77 14.58 2.33 18.64
N GLN A 78 14.36 1.76 19.83
CA GLN A 78 14.30 2.51 21.09
C GLN A 78 15.61 3.20 21.41
N ARG A 79 16.76 2.56 21.16
CA ARG A 79 18.08 3.19 21.27
C ARG A 79 18.22 4.41 20.36
N LEU A 80 17.76 4.31 19.10
CA LEU A 80 17.73 5.44 18.18
C LEU A 80 16.78 6.56 18.67
N ILE A 81 15.59 6.22 19.17
CA ILE A 81 14.63 7.20 19.73
C ILE A 81 15.23 7.92 20.94
N SER A 82 16.02 7.22 21.76
CA SER A 82 16.76 7.79 22.89
C SER A 82 17.96 8.66 22.46
N GLY A 83 18.22 8.77 21.15
CA GLY A 83 19.25 9.64 20.60
C GLY A 83 20.61 8.98 20.40
N GLU A 84 20.72 7.67 20.56
CA GLU A 84 21.94 6.92 20.24
C GLU A 84 22.23 6.95 18.73
N ARG A 85 23.51 6.96 18.36
CA ARG A 85 23.99 7.03 16.97
C ARG A 85 24.54 5.68 16.54
N ASP A 86 24.59 5.46 15.23
CA ASP A 86 25.28 4.31 14.65
C ASP A 86 24.72 2.96 15.15
N VAL A 87 23.40 2.89 15.41
CA VAL A 87 22.74 1.69 15.96
C VAL A 87 22.35 0.71 14.85
N LEU A 88 21.34 1.09 14.03
CA LEU A 88 20.87 0.28 12.90
C LEU A 88 21.51 0.69 11.57
N TRP A 89 21.78 1.99 11.42
CA TRP A 89 22.49 2.59 10.31
C TRP A 89 23.44 3.67 10.85
N ARG A 90 24.40 4.09 10.04
CA ARG A 90 25.37 5.13 10.42
C ARG A 90 24.67 6.45 10.73
N GLY A 91 25.17 7.15 11.75
CA GLY A 91 24.64 8.43 12.20
C GLY A 91 23.30 8.32 12.93
N LYS A 92 22.49 9.38 12.84
CA LYS A 92 21.10 9.43 13.33
C LYS A 92 20.13 9.46 12.16
N PRO A 93 18.93 8.87 12.28
CA PRO A 93 17.88 9.13 11.31
C PRO A 93 17.53 10.63 11.27
N LEU A 94 17.14 11.12 10.10
CA LEU A 94 16.60 12.46 9.93
C LEU A 94 15.17 12.54 10.47
N TYR A 95 14.40 11.47 10.24
CA TYR A 95 13.01 11.37 10.69
C TYR A 95 12.70 9.99 11.26
N PHE A 96 11.67 9.92 12.10
CA PHE A 96 10.88 8.72 12.28
C PHE A 96 9.53 8.88 11.61
N ALA A 97 9.22 7.97 10.69
CA ALA A 97 7.87 7.82 10.18
C ALA A 97 7.02 7.06 11.20
N LYS A 98 5.95 7.70 11.66
CA LYS A 98 4.95 7.15 12.58
C LYS A 98 3.94 6.32 11.79
N THR A 99 3.82 5.03 12.10
CA THR A 99 2.78 4.16 11.51
C THR A 99 1.91 3.55 12.61
N SER A 100 0.62 3.35 12.30
CA SER A 100 -0.34 2.71 13.19
C SER A 100 -0.12 1.19 13.17
N GLY A 101 0.51 0.64 14.22
CA GLY A 101 0.56 -0.79 14.44
C GLY A 101 -0.77 -1.30 14.99
N THR A 102 -1.22 -2.48 14.55
CA THR A 102 -2.50 -3.08 14.96
C THR A 102 -2.44 -3.81 16.31
N THR A 103 -1.25 -4.04 16.86
CA THR A 103 -1.08 -4.89 18.07
C THR A 103 -0.18 -4.32 19.17
N SER A 104 0.75 -3.41 18.87
CA SER A 104 1.83 -3.02 19.80
C SER A 104 1.98 -1.51 20.05
N GLY A 105 1.00 -0.73 19.59
CA GLY A 105 1.04 0.73 19.62
C GLY A 105 1.68 1.33 18.37
N THR A 106 2.21 2.55 18.52
CA THR A 106 2.80 3.30 17.43
C THR A 106 4.17 2.71 17.03
N LYS A 107 4.36 2.43 15.73
CA LYS A 107 5.66 2.06 15.18
C LYS A 107 6.41 3.31 14.72
N TYR A 108 7.73 3.31 14.92
CA TYR A 108 8.64 4.37 14.51
C TYR A 108 9.66 3.82 13.53
N ILE A 109 9.46 4.09 12.24
CA ILE A 109 10.34 3.61 11.17
C ILE A 109 11.40 4.68 10.88
N PRO A 110 12.70 4.37 11.00
CA PRO A 110 13.75 5.34 10.74
C PRO A 110 13.80 5.73 9.26
N ILE A 111 14.03 7.01 8.99
CA ILE A 111 14.34 7.55 7.65
C ILE A 111 15.66 8.32 7.76
N THR A 112 16.66 7.89 7.00
CA THR A 112 18.01 8.44 7.05
C THR A 112 18.21 9.51 5.96
N LYS A 113 19.35 10.20 6.04
CA LYS A 113 19.76 11.18 5.01
C LYS A 113 19.98 10.51 3.65
N GLU A 114 20.38 9.24 3.67
CA GLU A 114 20.62 8.42 2.50
C GLU A 114 19.33 7.83 1.91
N SER A 115 18.33 7.48 2.73
CA SER A 115 17.09 6.87 2.25
C SER A 115 16.08 7.89 1.72
N MET A 116 15.98 9.07 2.35
CA MET A 116 14.98 10.08 1.98
C MET A 116 15.06 10.55 0.50
N PRO A 117 16.25 10.75 -0.10
CA PRO A 117 16.34 11.10 -1.51
C PRO A 117 15.70 10.06 -2.45
N TYR A 118 15.71 8.77 -2.10
CA TYR A 118 15.11 7.73 -2.94
C TYR A 118 13.58 7.80 -2.92
N GLN A 119 12.97 8.13 -1.78
CA GLN A 119 11.53 8.36 -1.65
C GLN A 119 11.06 9.51 -2.57
N VAL A 120 11.78 10.64 -2.56
CA VAL A 120 11.43 11.81 -3.38
C VAL A 120 11.67 11.55 -4.86
N GLN A 121 12.81 10.90 -5.19
CA GLN A 121 13.17 10.62 -6.57
C GLN A 121 12.22 9.63 -7.23
N ALA A 122 11.80 8.56 -6.53
CA ALA A 122 10.89 7.58 -7.09
C ALA A 122 9.54 8.19 -7.50
N ALA A 123 8.94 9.03 -6.65
CA ALA A 123 7.70 9.74 -6.97
C ALA A 123 7.87 10.64 -8.21
N ARG A 124 8.98 11.39 -8.29
CA ARG A 124 9.31 12.23 -9.45
C ARG A 124 9.50 11.38 -10.71
N ASP A 125 10.23 10.29 -10.60
CA ASP A 125 10.64 9.46 -11.72
C ASP A 125 9.45 8.72 -12.34
N ALA A 126 8.42 8.39 -11.56
CA ALA A 126 7.15 7.89 -12.05
C ALA A 126 6.48 8.87 -13.04
N PHE A 127 6.39 10.16 -12.67
CA PHE A 127 5.88 11.20 -13.58
C PHE A 127 6.72 11.36 -14.83
N LEU A 128 8.04 11.27 -14.68
CA LEU A 128 8.97 11.41 -15.81
C LEU A 128 8.89 10.22 -16.76
N CYS A 129 8.69 8.99 -16.26
CA CYS A 129 8.46 7.83 -17.12
C CYS A 129 7.14 7.99 -17.91
N TYR A 130 6.06 8.41 -17.24
CA TYR A 130 4.80 8.72 -17.91
C TYR A 130 4.94 9.81 -18.99
N ILE A 131 5.63 10.91 -18.70
CA ILE A 131 5.91 11.98 -19.68
C ILE A 131 6.76 11.43 -20.83
N HIS A 132 7.74 10.57 -20.55
CA HIS A 132 8.61 9.99 -21.55
C HIS A 132 7.84 9.12 -22.54
N GLU A 133 6.97 8.25 -22.03
CA GLU A 133 6.18 7.32 -22.83
C GLU A 133 5.07 8.05 -23.60
N THR A 134 4.20 8.76 -22.89
CA THR A 134 2.97 9.35 -23.47
C THR A 134 3.20 10.68 -24.18
N LYS A 135 4.35 11.33 -23.93
CA LYS A 135 4.63 12.73 -24.31
C LYS A 135 3.65 13.75 -23.72
N LYS A 136 2.73 13.34 -22.85
CA LYS A 136 1.78 14.20 -22.14
C LYS A 136 2.48 14.81 -20.93
N ALA A 137 2.62 16.13 -20.91
CA ALA A 137 3.20 16.88 -19.80
C ALA A 137 2.32 18.06 -19.36
N ASN A 138 1.13 18.22 -19.95
CA ASN A 138 0.29 19.40 -19.70
C ASN A 138 -0.29 19.44 -18.28
N PHE A 139 -0.37 18.30 -17.60
CA PHE A 139 -0.85 18.21 -16.22
C PHE A 139 0.00 19.03 -15.24
N VAL A 140 1.23 19.41 -15.59
CA VAL A 140 2.08 20.26 -14.71
C VAL A 140 1.69 21.74 -14.74
N ASN A 141 0.83 22.15 -15.68
CA ASN A 141 0.47 23.55 -15.88
C ASN A 141 -0.73 24.01 -15.03
N GLY A 142 -1.51 23.09 -14.44
CA GLY A 142 -2.63 23.42 -13.57
C GLY A 142 -2.33 23.18 -12.09
N LYS A 143 -3.39 23.14 -11.29
CA LYS A 143 -3.32 22.78 -9.87
C LYS A 143 -3.22 21.27 -9.70
N MET A 144 -2.49 20.87 -8.67
CA MET A 144 -2.19 19.48 -8.34
C MET A 144 -2.50 19.27 -6.86
N ILE A 145 -3.28 18.23 -6.56
CA ILE A 145 -3.59 17.84 -5.18
C ILE A 145 -2.92 16.52 -4.83
N PHE A 146 -2.41 16.45 -3.60
CA PHE A 146 -2.09 15.18 -2.96
C PHE A 146 -2.87 15.09 -1.64
N LEU A 147 -3.92 14.26 -1.62
CA LEU A 147 -4.70 13.98 -0.41
C LEU A 147 -3.84 13.19 0.58
N GLN A 148 -3.37 13.86 1.61
CA GLN A 148 -2.37 13.35 2.54
C GLN A 148 -2.72 13.58 4.00
N GLY A 149 -2.05 12.84 4.90
CA GLY A 149 -2.06 13.13 6.33
C GLY A 149 -1.39 14.46 6.68
N SER A 150 -1.56 14.91 7.93
CA SER A 150 -1.01 16.17 8.43
C SER A 150 0.51 16.30 8.18
N PRO A 151 1.00 17.48 7.76
CA PRO A 151 2.42 17.75 7.54
C PRO A 151 3.15 18.20 8.81
N VAL A 152 2.43 18.32 9.93
CA VAL A 152 2.99 18.67 11.25
C VAL A 152 3.99 17.59 11.66
N LEU A 153 5.15 18.06 12.12
CA LEU A 153 6.21 17.22 12.64
C LEU A 153 6.44 17.55 14.10
N GLU A 154 6.52 16.52 14.93
CA GLU A 154 7.00 16.62 16.30
C GLU A 154 8.54 16.51 16.29
N GLU A 155 9.22 17.02 17.32
CA GLU A 155 10.66 16.83 17.48
C GLU A 155 10.96 16.14 18.81
N LYS A 156 11.78 15.09 18.76
CA LYS A 156 12.25 14.36 19.94
C LYS A 156 13.71 14.01 19.77
N ASN A 157 14.55 14.39 20.74
CA ASN A 157 16.00 14.12 20.73
C ASN A 157 16.70 14.53 19.42
N SER A 158 16.31 15.67 18.86
CA SER A 158 16.81 16.23 17.58
C SER A 158 16.49 15.39 16.34
N VAL A 159 15.50 14.50 16.43
CA VAL A 159 14.93 13.77 15.29
C VAL A 159 13.46 14.17 15.12
N LYS A 160 13.06 14.44 13.88
CA LYS A 160 11.68 14.83 13.57
C LYS A 160 10.78 13.60 13.43
N ILE A 161 9.55 13.69 13.89
CA ILE A 161 8.60 12.57 13.90
C ILE A 161 7.34 13.01 13.18
N GLY A 162 6.84 12.18 12.26
CA GLY A 162 5.59 12.47 11.55
C GLY A 162 5.15 11.33 10.66
N ARG A 163 4.03 11.48 9.96
CA ARG A 163 3.61 10.50 8.94
C ARG A 163 4.49 10.67 7.69
N LEU A 164 4.75 9.58 6.96
CA LEU A 164 5.58 9.63 5.74
C LEU A 164 5.08 10.68 4.73
N SER A 165 3.77 10.76 4.51
CA SER A 165 3.17 11.73 3.59
C SER A 165 3.41 13.18 4.05
N GLY A 166 3.37 13.41 5.37
CA GLY A 166 3.68 14.70 5.97
C GLY A 166 5.15 15.06 5.85
N ILE A 167 6.06 14.12 6.12
CA ILE A 167 7.51 14.29 5.94
C ILE A 167 7.84 14.62 4.48
N SER A 168 7.26 13.87 3.54
CA SER A 168 7.50 14.06 2.09
C SER A 168 7.05 15.44 1.59
N ALA A 169 6.05 16.06 2.24
CA ALA A 169 5.59 17.40 1.88
C ALA A 169 6.67 18.47 2.02
N HIS A 170 7.64 18.28 2.92
CA HIS A 170 8.78 19.20 3.14
C HIS A 170 9.84 19.14 2.04
N TYR A 171 9.77 18.12 1.17
CA TYR A 171 10.71 17.91 0.07
C TYR A 171 10.18 18.38 -1.29
N VAL A 172 8.96 18.92 -1.34
CA VAL A 172 8.37 19.45 -2.57
C VAL A 172 9.10 20.74 -2.95
N PRO A 173 9.73 20.82 -4.14
CA PRO A 173 10.43 22.01 -4.59
C PRO A 173 9.55 23.27 -4.60
N GLN A 174 10.11 24.41 -4.19
CA GLN A 174 9.38 25.69 -4.09
C GLN A 174 8.64 26.08 -5.38
N TYR A 175 9.22 25.79 -6.56
CA TYR A 175 8.59 26.10 -7.84
C TYR A 175 7.31 25.28 -8.12
N LEU A 176 7.12 24.13 -7.44
CA LEU A 176 5.90 23.32 -7.51
C LEU A 176 4.90 23.66 -6.42
N GLN A 177 5.32 24.32 -5.34
CA GLN A 177 4.44 24.64 -4.21
C GLN A 177 3.28 25.57 -4.62
N LYS A 178 3.50 26.51 -5.55
CA LYS A 178 2.44 27.43 -6.04
C LYS A 178 1.28 26.73 -6.74
N ASN A 179 1.54 25.57 -7.34
CA ASN A 179 0.54 24.78 -8.05
C ASN A 179 -0.12 23.75 -7.13
N ARG A 180 0.32 23.65 -5.87
CA ARG A 180 -0.14 22.62 -4.95
C ARG A 180 -1.31 23.11 -4.12
N VAL A 181 -2.27 22.22 -3.94
CA VAL A 181 -3.40 22.34 -3.02
C VAL A 181 -3.49 21.05 -2.19
N PRO A 182 -4.17 21.05 -1.02
CA PRO A 182 -4.71 22.23 -0.35
C PRO A 182 -3.63 23.07 0.34
N SER A 183 -4.02 24.21 0.90
CA SER A 183 -3.20 25.08 1.73
C SER A 183 -2.52 24.34 2.89
N TRP A 184 -1.54 24.97 3.52
CA TRP A 184 -0.90 24.41 4.71
C TRP A 184 -1.91 24.31 5.85
N GLU A 185 -2.74 25.34 6.08
CA GLU A 185 -3.74 25.34 7.14
C GLU A 185 -4.73 24.18 6.96
N THR A 186 -5.28 24.00 5.77
CA THR A 186 -6.21 22.90 5.47
C THR A 186 -5.53 21.54 5.59
N ASN A 187 -4.23 21.44 5.26
CA ASN A 187 -3.49 20.19 5.44
C ASN A 187 -3.30 19.80 6.92
N CYS A 188 -3.31 20.76 7.84
CA CYS A 188 -3.15 20.55 9.28
C CYS A 188 -4.44 20.13 9.99
N ILE A 189 -5.61 20.19 9.33
CA ILE A 189 -6.87 19.72 9.91
C ILE A 189 -6.77 18.21 10.20
N GLU A 190 -7.05 17.81 11.44
CA GLU A 190 -6.98 16.41 11.87
C GLU A 190 -8.25 15.62 11.53
N ASP A 191 -9.43 16.22 11.76
CA ASP A 191 -10.71 15.60 11.39
C ASP A 191 -10.84 15.50 9.87
N TRP A 192 -10.99 14.28 9.38
CA TRP A 192 -10.87 14.00 7.97
C TRP A 192 -12.06 14.50 7.15
N GLU A 193 -13.28 14.44 7.69
CA GLU A 193 -14.45 14.98 6.99
C GLU A 193 -14.36 16.50 6.87
N THR A 194 -14.09 17.19 7.98
CA THR A 194 -13.85 18.64 7.99
C THR A 194 -12.73 19.02 7.04
N LYS A 195 -11.65 18.24 7.00
CA LYS A 195 -10.54 18.45 6.08
C LYS A 195 -10.98 18.34 4.63
N VAL A 196 -11.74 17.30 4.27
CA VAL A 196 -12.20 17.14 2.89
C VAL A 196 -13.17 18.22 2.48
N ASP A 197 -14.07 18.66 3.36
CA ASP A 197 -14.95 19.79 3.08
C ASP A 197 -14.16 21.08 2.82
N ALA A 198 -13.14 21.39 3.63
CA ALA A 198 -12.24 22.53 3.39
C ALA A 198 -11.46 22.39 2.06
N ILE A 199 -11.00 21.18 1.72
CA ILE A 199 -10.35 20.89 0.44
C ILE A 199 -11.30 21.15 -0.73
N VAL A 200 -12.57 20.75 -0.61
CA VAL A 200 -13.60 21.01 -1.62
C VAL A 200 -13.76 22.50 -1.86
N GLU A 201 -13.84 23.32 -0.81
CA GLU A 201 -13.91 24.78 -0.93
C GLU A 201 -12.72 25.37 -1.69
N GLU A 202 -11.50 24.92 -1.35
CA GLU A 202 -10.28 25.45 -1.97
C GLU A 202 -10.10 25.03 -3.43
N THR A 203 -10.74 23.94 -3.86
CA THR A 203 -10.44 23.31 -5.16
C THR A 203 -11.57 23.38 -6.17
N ILE A 204 -12.83 23.59 -5.75
CA ILE A 204 -14.00 23.52 -6.64
C ILE A 204 -13.95 24.52 -7.81
N SER A 205 -13.29 25.66 -7.63
CA SER A 205 -13.12 26.72 -8.66
C SER A 205 -11.77 26.66 -9.38
N GLU A 206 -10.90 25.72 -9.01
CA GLU A 206 -9.53 25.65 -9.51
C GLU A 206 -9.40 24.78 -10.77
N ASN A 207 -8.37 25.06 -11.57
CA ASN A 207 -8.01 24.23 -12.72
C ASN A 207 -7.21 22.99 -12.27
N MET A 208 -7.90 22.02 -11.69
CA MET A 208 -7.28 20.75 -11.27
C MET A 208 -6.86 19.92 -12.47
N THR A 209 -5.61 19.46 -12.47
CA THR A 209 -5.00 18.75 -13.60
C THR A 209 -4.40 17.40 -13.22
N LEU A 210 -3.94 17.27 -11.98
CA LEU A 210 -3.43 16.05 -11.36
C LEU A 210 -4.07 15.88 -10.00
N ILE A 211 -4.60 14.70 -9.74
CA ILE A 211 -5.19 14.34 -8.46
C ILE A 211 -4.46 13.10 -7.95
N SER A 212 -3.94 13.18 -6.74
CA SER A 212 -3.17 12.10 -6.12
C SER A 212 -3.70 11.77 -4.74
N GLY A 213 -3.75 10.48 -4.40
CA GLY A 213 -4.18 10.02 -3.08
C GLY A 213 -4.55 8.55 -3.06
N ILE A 214 -4.95 8.08 -1.89
CA ILE A 214 -5.48 6.72 -1.74
C ILE A 214 -6.91 6.69 -2.33
N PRO A 215 -7.27 5.73 -3.20
CA PRO A 215 -8.56 5.70 -3.88
C PRO A 215 -9.81 5.99 -3.03
N PRO A 216 -10.03 5.42 -1.83
CA PRO A 216 -11.24 5.72 -1.05
C PRO A 216 -11.36 7.20 -0.65
N TRP A 217 -10.23 7.86 -0.40
CA TRP A 217 -10.22 9.28 -0.03
C TRP A 217 -10.52 10.18 -1.21
N VAL A 218 -9.97 9.84 -2.37
CA VAL A 218 -10.20 10.58 -3.60
C VAL A 218 -11.65 10.38 -4.05
N GLN A 219 -12.21 9.18 -3.86
CA GLN A 219 -13.63 8.93 -4.08
C GLN A 219 -14.50 9.84 -3.21
N MET A 220 -14.25 9.90 -1.90
CA MET A 220 -15.01 10.76 -0.99
C MET A 220 -14.92 12.24 -1.40
N TYR A 221 -13.73 12.70 -1.78
CA TYR A 221 -13.52 14.05 -2.30
C TYR A 221 -14.32 14.30 -3.59
N PHE A 222 -14.35 13.35 -4.54
CA PHE A 222 -15.15 13.45 -5.75
C PHE A 222 -16.65 13.45 -5.48
N GLU A 223 -17.13 12.62 -4.55
CA GLU A 223 -18.53 12.59 -4.16
C GLU A 223 -18.96 13.92 -3.53
N ARG A 224 -18.14 14.51 -2.65
CA ARG A 224 -18.38 15.84 -2.06
C ARG A 224 -18.37 16.96 -3.12
N LEU A 225 -17.42 16.95 -4.06
CA LEU A 225 -17.39 17.90 -5.18
C LEU A 225 -18.63 17.77 -6.08
N LYS A 226 -19.05 16.55 -6.40
CA LYS A 226 -20.23 16.29 -7.23
C LYS A 226 -21.51 16.72 -6.53
N ALA A 227 -21.66 16.41 -5.24
CA ALA A 227 -22.79 16.86 -4.43
C ALA A 227 -22.88 18.40 -4.37
N LYS A 228 -21.75 19.08 -4.24
CA LYS A 228 -21.70 20.55 -4.15
C LYS A 228 -21.87 21.26 -5.50
N SER A 229 -21.27 20.74 -6.57
CA SER A 229 -21.26 21.38 -7.89
C SER A 229 -22.40 20.96 -8.81
N GLY A 230 -23.02 19.80 -8.56
CA GLY A 230 -23.97 19.15 -9.46
C GLY A 230 -23.36 18.60 -10.75
N LYS A 231 -22.02 18.62 -10.91
CA LYS A 231 -21.29 18.22 -12.12
C LYS A 231 -20.47 16.96 -11.89
N ASN A 232 -20.23 16.20 -12.96
CA ASN A 232 -19.18 15.18 -12.94
C ASN A 232 -17.81 15.84 -12.85
N ILE A 233 -16.82 15.12 -12.30
CA ILE A 233 -15.50 15.70 -12.01
C ILE A 233 -14.77 16.12 -13.29
N GLY A 234 -14.92 15.40 -14.39
CA GLY A 234 -14.34 15.78 -15.68
C GLY A 234 -14.91 17.08 -16.26
N ASP A 235 -16.18 17.40 -15.97
CA ASP A 235 -16.82 18.64 -16.41
C ASP A 235 -16.44 19.82 -15.52
N LEU A 236 -16.31 19.56 -14.22
CA LEU A 236 -15.83 20.53 -13.24
C LEU A 236 -14.36 20.88 -13.49
N PHE A 237 -13.52 19.86 -13.66
CA PHE A 237 -12.08 19.96 -13.89
C PHE A 237 -11.70 19.49 -15.31
N LYS A 238 -11.99 20.34 -16.30
CA LYS A 238 -11.82 20.01 -17.73
C LYS A 238 -10.43 19.50 -18.11
N ASN A 239 -9.38 19.95 -17.40
CA ASN A 239 -7.99 19.57 -17.67
C ASN A 239 -7.45 18.45 -16.75
N PHE A 240 -8.29 17.87 -15.89
CA PHE A 240 -7.92 16.70 -15.09
C PHE A 240 -7.61 15.53 -16.02
N SER A 241 -6.34 15.12 -16.01
CA SER A 241 -5.79 14.19 -17.02
C SER A 241 -4.85 13.14 -16.46
N LEU A 242 -4.50 13.20 -15.17
CA LEU A 242 -3.65 12.22 -14.53
C LEU A 242 -4.06 11.95 -13.09
N PHE A 243 -4.41 10.70 -12.79
CA PHE A 243 -4.67 10.20 -11.44
C PHE A 243 -3.44 9.44 -10.92
N VAL A 244 -2.97 9.75 -9.71
CA VAL A 244 -1.85 9.00 -9.10
C VAL A 244 -2.31 8.37 -7.81
N TYR A 245 -2.07 7.08 -7.65
CA TYR A 245 -2.56 6.33 -6.51
C TYR A 245 -1.51 5.39 -5.94
N GLY A 246 -1.77 4.93 -4.72
CA GLY A 246 -0.95 3.95 -4.05
C GLY A 246 -1.60 3.49 -2.77
N GLY A 247 -1.02 2.45 -2.18
CA GLY A 247 -1.44 1.88 -0.91
C GLY A 247 -2.62 0.92 -0.99
N VAL A 248 -3.53 1.01 -1.97
CA VAL A 248 -4.55 -0.04 -2.22
C VAL A 248 -4.64 -0.34 -3.71
N ASN A 249 -5.14 -1.53 -4.01
CA ASN A 249 -5.55 -1.90 -5.35
C ASN A 249 -6.62 -0.93 -5.86
N TYR A 250 -6.39 -0.31 -7.02
CA TYR A 250 -7.31 0.64 -7.64
C TYR A 250 -8.40 -0.05 -8.48
N GLU A 251 -8.16 -1.27 -8.96
CA GLU A 251 -9.10 -1.96 -9.86
C GLU A 251 -10.54 -2.04 -9.32
N PRO A 252 -10.79 -2.33 -8.03
CA PRO A 252 -12.15 -2.33 -7.48
C PRO A 252 -12.85 -0.96 -7.56
N TYR A 253 -12.07 0.14 -7.53
CA TYR A 253 -12.57 1.51 -7.54
C TYR A 253 -12.69 2.09 -8.96
N ARG A 254 -12.03 1.47 -9.95
CA ARG A 254 -11.88 2.04 -11.30
C ARG A 254 -13.21 2.42 -11.94
N GLN A 255 -14.20 1.53 -11.89
CA GLN A 255 -15.51 1.79 -12.51
C GLN A 255 -16.24 2.97 -11.83
N LYS A 256 -16.21 3.04 -10.49
CA LYS A 256 -16.80 4.15 -9.73
C LYS A 256 -16.09 5.47 -10.06
N PHE A 257 -14.78 5.46 -10.15
CA PHE A 257 -13.99 6.63 -10.55
C PHE A 257 -14.34 7.08 -11.96
N GLU A 258 -14.34 6.18 -12.95
CA GLU A 258 -14.71 6.51 -14.33
C GLU A 258 -16.13 7.10 -14.41
N HIS A 259 -17.07 6.60 -13.62
CA HIS A 259 -18.43 7.15 -13.51
C HIS A 259 -18.45 8.55 -12.87
N LEU A 260 -17.75 8.75 -11.74
CA LEU A 260 -17.68 10.05 -11.06
C LEU A 260 -16.98 11.11 -11.92
N ILE A 261 -15.96 10.71 -12.67
CA ILE A 261 -15.22 11.57 -13.59
C ILE A 261 -16.02 11.84 -14.87
N GLY A 262 -16.80 10.86 -15.34
CA GLY A 262 -17.54 10.93 -16.60
C GLY A 262 -16.67 10.63 -17.84
N ARG A 263 -15.40 10.26 -17.65
CA ARG A 263 -14.47 9.82 -18.71
C ARG A 263 -13.29 9.05 -18.10
N LYS A 264 -12.56 8.34 -18.97
CA LYS A 264 -11.28 7.72 -18.60
C LYS A 264 -10.19 8.78 -18.42
N VAL A 265 -9.35 8.57 -17.42
CA VAL A 265 -8.18 9.40 -17.09
C VAL A 265 -7.00 8.45 -16.90
N ASP A 266 -5.83 8.82 -17.42
CA ASP A 266 -4.62 8.03 -17.25
C ASP A 266 -4.26 7.91 -15.76
N SER A 267 -3.61 6.81 -15.38
CA SER A 267 -3.26 6.58 -13.99
C SER A 267 -1.83 6.09 -13.80
N ILE A 268 -1.24 6.42 -12.65
CA ILE A 268 0.08 5.92 -12.24
C ILE A 268 -0.06 5.32 -10.84
N GLU A 269 0.27 4.03 -10.73
CA GLU A 269 0.40 3.34 -9.45
C GLU A 269 1.77 3.54 -8.82
N LEU A 270 1.79 3.77 -7.50
CA LEU A 270 2.98 3.89 -6.68
C LEU A 270 2.91 2.90 -5.51
N PHE A 271 4.05 2.32 -5.15
CA PHE A 271 4.21 1.49 -3.96
C PHE A 271 5.21 2.08 -2.94
N PRO A 272 4.85 3.18 -2.26
CA PRO A 272 5.60 3.72 -1.14
C PRO A 272 5.17 3.12 0.20
N ALA A 273 6.12 3.00 1.12
CA ALA A 273 5.92 2.72 2.53
C ALA A 273 6.89 3.54 3.39
N SER A 274 6.68 3.55 4.70
CA SER A 274 7.58 4.24 5.63
C SER A 274 9.00 3.67 5.60
N GLU A 275 9.10 2.39 5.27
CA GLU A 275 10.30 1.59 5.17
C GLU A 275 11.09 1.83 3.87
N GLY A 276 10.44 2.34 2.82
CA GLY A 276 11.05 2.55 1.51
C GLY A 276 10.05 2.86 0.39
N PHE A 277 10.54 3.29 -0.77
CA PHE A 277 9.75 3.38 -1.99
C PHE A 277 10.13 2.21 -2.89
N PHE A 278 9.22 1.25 -3.06
CA PHE A 278 9.58 -0.06 -3.61
C PHE A 278 9.40 -0.14 -5.12
N ALA A 279 8.28 0.36 -5.64
CA ALA A 279 7.96 0.25 -7.06
C ALA A 279 7.07 1.39 -7.54
N PHE A 280 7.10 1.69 -8.84
CA PHE A 280 6.10 2.55 -9.50
C PHE A 280 5.77 2.04 -10.90
N GLN A 281 4.59 2.41 -11.41
CA GLN A 281 4.18 2.12 -12.77
C GLN A 281 4.99 2.97 -13.77
N ASP A 282 5.96 2.34 -14.44
CA ASP A 282 6.86 3.02 -15.38
C ASP A 282 6.35 3.07 -16.83
N THR A 283 5.27 2.34 -17.12
CA THR A 283 4.62 2.23 -18.43
C THR A 283 3.10 2.11 -18.28
N GLN A 284 2.38 2.66 -19.25
CA GLN A 284 0.92 2.55 -19.37
C GLN A 284 0.48 1.29 -20.15
N THR A 285 1.42 0.49 -20.65
CA THR A 285 1.14 -0.64 -21.56
C THR A 285 1.35 -2.01 -20.93
N GLU A 286 2.19 -2.10 -19.89
CA GLU A 286 2.47 -3.36 -19.20
C GLU A 286 1.79 -3.42 -17.83
N ARG A 287 1.41 -4.63 -17.40
CA ARG A 287 0.83 -4.86 -16.07
C ARG A 287 1.90 -4.84 -14.98
N GLY A 288 1.62 -4.11 -13.91
CA GLY A 288 2.45 -4.05 -12.71
C GLY A 288 3.43 -2.88 -12.69
N MET A 289 4.12 -2.75 -11.57
CA MET A 289 5.04 -1.67 -11.27
C MET A 289 6.49 -2.14 -11.39
N LEU A 290 7.36 -1.29 -11.93
CA LEU A 290 8.80 -1.53 -11.97
C LEU A 290 9.38 -1.53 -10.55
N LEU A 291 9.98 -2.65 -10.14
CA LEU A 291 10.66 -2.77 -8.85
C LEU A 291 11.97 -1.96 -8.86
N LEU A 292 12.17 -1.12 -7.83
CA LEU A 292 13.30 -0.20 -7.75
C LEU A 292 14.51 -0.87 -7.10
N LEU A 293 15.40 -1.40 -7.95
CA LEU A 293 16.55 -2.21 -7.53
C LEU A 293 17.78 -1.40 -7.12
N ASN A 294 17.82 -0.11 -7.43
CA ASN A 294 18.97 0.78 -7.16
C ASN A 294 18.62 1.92 -6.20
N SER A 295 17.80 1.62 -5.19
CA SER A 295 17.25 2.61 -4.25
C SER A 295 17.76 2.45 -2.82
N GLY A 296 18.93 1.84 -2.64
CA GLY A 296 19.48 1.54 -1.31
C GLY A 296 18.66 0.51 -0.52
N ILE A 297 17.93 -0.35 -1.23
CA ILE A 297 17.12 -1.44 -0.69
C ILE A 297 17.57 -2.73 -1.37
N PHE A 298 17.99 -3.70 -0.56
CA PHE A 298 18.19 -5.08 -0.97
C PHE A 298 16.93 -5.89 -0.67
N TYR A 299 16.45 -6.64 -1.66
CA TYR A 299 15.21 -7.41 -1.57
C TYR A 299 15.50 -8.89 -1.48
N GLU A 300 14.75 -9.53 -0.61
CA GLU A 300 14.64 -10.98 -0.51
C GLU A 300 13.16 -11.35 -0.48
N PHE A 301 12.89 -12.60 -0.84
CA PHE A 301 11.53 -13.10 -1.02
C PHE A 301 11.38 -14.44 -0.32
N ILE A 302 10.23 -14.66 0.31
CA ILE A 302 9.86 -15.96 0.85
C ILE A 302 8.53 -16.33 0.19
N LYS A 303 8.40 -17.53 -0.39
CA LYS A 303 7.10 -17.97 -0.93
C LYS A 303 6.06 -17.89 0.18
N SER A 304 4.89 -17.29 -0.11
CA SER A 304 3.88 -17.06 0.92
C SER A 304 3.45 -18.33 1.64
N ASP A 305 3.35 -19.45 0.91
CA ASP A 305 2.98 -20.76 1.43
C ASP A 305 4.04 -21.33 2.40
N ASP A 306 5.31 -21.01 2.17
CA ASP A 306 6.42 -21.49 2.99
C ASP A 306 6.69 -20.60 4.21
N PHE A 307 6.09 -19.41 4.29
CA PHE A 307 6.50 -18.36 5.23
C PHE A 307 6.41 -18.78 6.71
N PHE A 308 5.43 -19.60 7.07
CA PHE A 308 5.23 -20.08 8.45
C PHE A 308 5.93 -21.42 8.74
N SER A 309 6.70 -21.96 7.78
CA SER A 309 7.55 -23.11 8.04
C SER A 309 8.66 -22.78 9.05
N GLU A 310 9.27 -23.79 9.66
CA GLU A 310 10.32 -23.61 10.66
C GLU A 310 11.55 -22.87 10.11
N ASN A 311 11.89 -23.11 8.85
CA ASN A 311 13.06 -22.54 8.18
C ASN A 311 12.71 -22.14 6.74
N PRO A 312 11.93 -21.06 6.55
CA PRO A 312 11.50 -20.64 5.23
C PRO A 312 12.70 -20.26 4.37
N LYS A 313 12.76 -20.79 3.15
CA LYS A 313 13.83 -20.43 2.21
C LYS A 313 13.70 -18.96 1.81
N ARG A 314 14.75 -18.18 2.07
CA ARG A 314 14.91 -16.81 1.57
C ARG A 314 15.52 -16.85 0.18
N LEU A 315 14.82 -16.26 -0.76
CA LEU A 315 15.14 -16.21 -2.17
C LEU A 315 15.66 -14.82 -2.52
N THR A 316 16.70 -14.78 -3.34
CA THR A 316 17.13 -13.55 -4.00
C THR A 316 16.27 -13.27 -5.23
N LEU A 317 16.45 -12.08 -5.83
CA LEU A 317 15.77 -11.70 -7.08
C LEU A 317 16.03 -12.70 -8.23
N ALA A 318 17.15 -13.42 -8.21
CA ALA A 318 17.48 -14.41 -9.25
C ALA A 318 16.62 -15.69 -9.17
N GLU A 319 15.99 -15.95 -8.02
CA GLU A 319 15.29 -17.20 -7.72
C GLU A 319 13.77 -17.05 -7.72
N VAL A 320 13.24 -15.85 -8.02
CA VAL A 320 11.80 -15.61 -8.06
C VAL A 320 11.20 -16.07 -9.38
N GLU A 321 9.94 -16.50 -9.31
CA GLU A 321 9.17 -17.03 -10.41
C GLU A 321 7.98 -16.12 -10.71
N LEU A 322 7.50 -16.17 -11.96
CA LEU A 322 6.30 -15.44 -12.35
C LEU A 322 5.07 -16.02 -11.63
N ASN A 323 4.12 -15.14 -11.30
CA ASN A 323 2.82 -15.50 -10.75
C ASN A 323 2.84 -16.25 -9.39
N VAL A 324 3.98 -16.27 -8.71
CA VAL A 324 4.09 -16.80 -7.33
C VAL A 324 3.95 -15.65 -6.33
N ASN A 325 3.21 -15.88 -5.25
CA ASN A 325 3.08 -14.94 -4.15
C ASN A 325 4.30 -15.02 -3.23
N TYR A 326 4.95 -13.88 -3.00
CA TYR A 326 6.11 -13.77 -2.14
C TYR A 326 5.87 -12.75 -1.04
N VAL A 327 6.27 -13.09 0.19
CA VAL A 327 6.49 -12.12 1.26
C VAL A 327 7.75 -11.34 0.95
N MET A 328 7.64 -10.02 0.90
CA MET A 328 8.79 -9.15 0.63
C MET A 328 9.56 -8.86 1.91
N ILE A 329 10.84 -9.25 1.93
CA ILE A 329 11.79 -9.01 3.00
C ILE A 329 12.82 -7.98 2.51
N ILE A 330 13.12 -6.97 3.31
CA ILE A 330 13.99 -5.87 2.88
C ILE A 330 15.15 -5.63 3.84
N SER A 331 16.28 -5.24 3.28
CA SER A 331 17.38 -4.61 4.00
C SER A 331 17.65 -3.24 3.39
N THR A 332 17.73 -2.19 4.20
CA THR A 332 17.71 -0.81 3.71
C THR A 332 18.83 0.04 4.27
N ASN A 333 19.20 1.07 3.51
CA ASN A 333 20.07 2.15 3.98
C ASN A 333 19.39 3.08 5.02
N ALA A 334 18.20 2.72 5.49
CA ALA A 334 17.53 3.32 6.64
C ALA A 334 17.76 2.51 7.94
N GLY A 335 18.40 1.34 7.86
CA GLY A 335 18.73 0.50 9.00
C GLY A 335 17.69 -0.59 9.30
N LEU A 336 16.81 -0.92 8.35
CA LEU A 336 16.01 -2.14 8.45
C LEU A 336 16.83 -3.29 7.88
N TRP A 337 16.88 -4.43 8.57
CA TRP A 337 17.71 -5.57 8.19
C TRP A 337 16.90 -6.86 8.22
N ALA A 338 16.84 -7.57 7.09
CA ALA A 338 15.98 -8.74 6.89
C ALA A 338 14.55 -8.50 7.41
N TYR A 339 14.04 -7.30 7.16
CA TYR A 339 12.81 -6.81 7.75
C TYR A 339 11.59 -7.25 6.93
N ASN A 340 10.67 -7.91 7.60
CA ASN A 340 9.37 -8.26 7.06
C ASN A 340 8.42 -7.05 7.13
N ILE A 341 8.14 -6.42 5.98
CA ILE A 341 7.19 -5.31 5.90
C ILE A 341 5.72 -5.76 5.99
N GLY A 342 5.49 -7.06 5.84
CA GLY A 342 4.19 -7.69 5.91
C GLY A 342 3.38 -7.66 4.60
N ASP A 343 3.88 -7.05 3.53
CA ASP A 343 3.25 -7.07 2.21
C ASP A 343 3.65 -8.33 1.43
N THR A 344 2.73 -8.85 0.63
CA THR A 344 3.01 -9.87 -0.39
C THR A 344 2.98 -9.25 -1.79
N VAL A 345 3.84 -9.77 -2.67
CA VAL A 345 3.98 -9.32 -4.05
C VAL A 345 4.02 -10.52 -5.00
N GLN A 346 3.60 -10.29 -6.23
CA GLN A 346 3.69 -11.26 -7.32
C GLN A 346 4.43 -10.65 -8.51
N PHE A 347 5.35 -11.39 -9.12
CA PHE A 347 6.07 -10.94 -10.30
C PHE A 347 5.25 -11.13 -11.57
N THR A 348 5.05 -10.04 -12.32
CA THR A 348 4.39 -10.02 -13.64
C THR A 348 5.40 -10.02 -14.79
N SER A 349 6.65 -9.64 -14.52
CA SER A 349 7.77 -9.73 -15.45
C SER A 349 9.07 -9.91 -14.68
N LEU A 350 10.03 -10.64 -15.27
CA LEU A 350 11.39 -10.81 -14.74
C LEU A 350 12.42 -9.98 -15.52
N ASN A 351 12.03 -9.33 -16.63
CA ASN A 351 12.94 -8.48 -17.39
C ASN A 351 12.19 -7.36 -18.16
N PRO A 352 12.19 -6.12 -17.65
CA PRO A 352 12.57 -5.75 -16.28
C PRO A 352 11.65 -6.38 -15.22
N TYR A 353 12.15 -6.54 -13.99
CA TYR A 353 11.36 -7.03 -12.87
C TYR A 353 10.18 -6.11 -12.56
N ARG A 354 8.96 -6.63 -12.73
CA ARG A 354 7.71 -5.95 -12.38
C ARG A 354 6.93 -6.75 -11.38
N ILE A 355 6.29 -6.03 -10.47
CA ILE A 355 5.48 -6.61 -9.41
C ILE A 355 4.09 -6.00 -9.36
N ILE A 356 3.15 -6.77 -8.87
CA ILE A 356 1.90 -6.28 -8.29
C ILE A 356 1.90 -6.58 -6.79
N VAL A 357 1.20 -5.76 -6.00
CA VAL A 357 0.96 -6.07 -4.60
C VAL A 357 -0.19 -7.07 -4.53
N SER A 358 0.07 -8.27 -4.00
CA SER A 358 -0.90 -9.36 -3.93
C SER A 358 -1.63 -9.43 -2.59
N GLY A 359 -1.20 -8.65 -1.59
CA GLY A 359 -1.85 -8.61 -0.28
C GLY A 359 -0.88 -8.37 0.87
N ARG A 360 -1.20 -8.95 2.04
CA ARG A 360 -0.35 -8.90 3.25
C ARG A 360 -0.31 -10.25 3.95
N ILE A 361 0.88 -10.63 4.41
CA ILE A 361 1.13 -11.95 5.03
C ILE A 361 0.48 -12.15 6.39
N LYS A 362 0.09 -11.08 7.10
CA LYS A 362 -0.66 -11.16 8.38
C LYS A 362 -2.17 -10.93 8.21
N HIS A 363 -2.63 -10.70 6.98
CA HIS A 363 -4.06 -10.55 6.64
C HIS A 363 -4.49 -11.75 5.80
N PHE A 364 -4.52 -12.92 6.46
CA PHE A 364 -5.11 -14.16 5.98
C PHE A 364 -6.09 -14.73 7.03
N ILE A 365 -7.09 -15.49 6.62
CA ILE A 365 -7.88 -16.36 7.51
C ILE A 365 -7.25 -17.74 7.42
N SER A 366 -6.77 -18.26 8.55
CA SER A 366 -6.33 -19.65 8.68
C SER A 366 -6.85 -20.24 9.99
N ALA A 367 -8.03 -19.80 10.42
CA ALA A 367 -8.67 -20.39 11.59
C ALA A 367 -8.93 -21.90 11.41
N PHE A 368 -8.92 -22.39 10.17
CA PHE A 368 -9.21 -23.77 9.79
C PHE A 368 -8.12 -24.42 8.92
N GLY A 369 -7.01 -23.72 8.64
CA GLY A 369 -5.88 -24.19 7.83
C GLY A 369 -5.94 -23.81 6.34
N GLU A 370 -6.85 -22.93 5.95
CA GLU A 370 -7.17 -22.54 4.56
C GLU A 370 -6.28 -21.43 3.98
N HIS A 371 -5.64 -20.64 4.84
CA HIS A 371 -4.77 -19.52 4.45
C HIS A 371 -5.38 -18.53 3.44
N VAL A 372 -6.69 -18.28 3.51
CA VAL A 372 -7.40 -17.37 2.59
C VAL A 372 -6.87 -15.95 2.73
N ILE A 373 -6.36 -15.36 1.64
CA ILE A 373 -5.76 -14.02 1.64
C ILE A 373 -6.72 -12.94 1.12
N ALA A 374 -6.37 -11.67 1.38
CA ALA A 374 -7.22 -10.54 1.02
C ALA A 374 -7.56 -10.43 -0.47
N SER A 375 -6.61 -10.74 -1.36
CA SER A 375 -6.86 -10.71 -2.80
C SER A 375 -7.83 -11.79 -3.25
N GLU A 376 -7.82 -12.98 -2.64
CA GLU A 376 -8.74 -14.07 -2.98
C GLU A 376 -10.18 -13.70 -2.63
N ILE A 377 -10.42 -13.11 -1.45
CA ILE A 377 -11.76 -12.65 -1.06
C ILE A 377 -12.22 -11.43 -1.86
N GLU A 378 -11.29 -10.52 -2.22
CA GLU A 378 -11.61 -9.39 -3.10
C GLU A 378 -11.98 -9.87 -4.50
N GLU A 379 -11.21 -10.80 -5.08
CA GLU A 379 -11.52 -11.40 -6.38
C GLU A 379 -12.83 -12.19 -6.36
N ALA A 380 -13.08 -12.99 -5.31
CA ALA A 380 -14.32 -13.74 -5.16
C ALA A 380 -15.54 -12.79 -5.09
N MET A 381 -15.43 -11.68 -4.35
CA MET A 381 -16.47 -10.65 -4.28
C MET A 381 -16.70 -10.00 -5.65
N ILE A 382 -15.63 -9.60 -6.35
CA ILE A 382 -15.70 -8.99 -7.68
C ILE A 382 -16.41 -9.92 -8.67
N GLN A 383 -16.01 -11.20 -8.72
CA GLN A 383 -16.62 -12.18 -9.62
C GLN A 383 -18.10 -12.45 -9.28
N SER A 384 -18.46 -12.37 -8.00
CA SER A 384 -19.84 -12.57 -7.54
C SER A 384 -20.79 -11.47 -8.02
N ILE A 385 -20.34 -10.21 -8.00
CA ILE A 385 -21.12 -9.05 -8.44
C ILE A 385 -21.01 -8.78 -9.94
N GLN A 386 -20.03 -9.37 -10.64
CA GLN A 386 -19.84 -9.14 -12.07
C GLN A 386 -21.08 -9.58 -12.87
N GLY A 387 -21.59 -8.65 -13.68
CA GLY A 387 -22.78 -8.87 -14.52
C GLY A 387 -24.11 -8.80 -13.77
N THR A 388 -24.12 -8.38 -12.50
CA THR A 388 -25.35 -8.18 -11.71
C THR A 388 -25.55 -6.71 -11.38
N GLU A 389 -26.70 -6.36 -10.79
CA GLU A 389 -26.96 -5.00 -10.29
C GLU A 389 -26.51 -4.79 -8.84
N VAL A 390 -25.93 -5.82 -8.21
CA VAL A 390 -25.46 -5.78 -6.81
C VAL A 390 -24.31 -4.78 -6.68
N ARG A 391 -24.34 -3.99 -5.61
CA ARG A 391 -23.28 -3.03 -5.28
C ARG A 391 -22.92 -3.14 -3.81
N VAL A 392 -21.64 -3.35 -3.54
CA VAL A 392 -21.07 -3.48 -2.20
C VAL A 392 -20.30 -2.20 -1.88
N SER A 393 -20.65 -1.56 -0.77
CA SER A 393 -19.95 -0.38 -0.25
C SER A 393 -18.62 -0.78 0.39
N GLU A 394 -18.68 -1.75 1.29
CA GLU A 394 -17.54 -2.23 2.06
C GLU A 394 -17.82 -3.63 2.61
N PHE A 395 -16.78 -4.41 2.88
CA PHE A 395 -16.92 -5.71 3.52
C PHE A 395 -15.68 -6.13 4.32
N THR A 396 -15.90 -7.01 5.29
CA THR A 396 -14.84 -7.74 6.01
C THR A 396 -15.24 -9.20 6.21
N VAL A 397 -14.27 -10.09 6.39
CA VAL A 397 -14.50 -11.52 6.60
C VAL A 397 -13.88 -11.96 7.93
N ALA A 398 -14.63 -12.72 8.72
CA ALA A 398 -14.13 -13.30 9.97
C ALA A 398 -14.58 -14.76 10.09
N PRO A 399 -13.77 -15.63 10.73
CA PRO A 399 -14.17 -17.00 10.99
C PRO A 399 -15.25 -17.06 12.08
N GLN A 400 -16.17 -18.02 11.97
CA GLN A 400 -16.99 -18.50 13.07
C GLN A 400 -16.50 -19.90 13.45
N VAL A 401 -15.68 -19.97 14.50
CA VAL A 401 -15.01 -21.21 14.93
C VAL A 401 -15.91 -22.09 15.79
N ASN A 402 -16.76 -21.48 16.61
CA ASN A 402 -17.64 -22.17 17.56
C ASN A 402 -19.11 -21.75 17.30
N PRO A 403 -19.74 -22.24 16.22
CA PRO A 403 -21.15 -21.94 15.96
C PRO A 403 -22.09 -22.69 16.93
N SER A 404 -23.39 -22.37 16.89
CA SER A 404 -24.44 -23.03 17.68
C SER A 404 -24.47 -24.56 17.47
N GLU A 405 -25.04 -25.30 18.43
CA GLU A 405 -25.15 -26.77 18.36
C GLU A 405 -25.69 -27.24 16.99
N ASN A 406 -25.00 -28.23 16.39
CA ASN A 406 -25.24 -28.83 15.07
C ASN A 406 -24.80 -28.04 13.82
N GLN A 407 -23.89 -27.06 13.95
CA GLN A 407 -23.27 -26.40 12.80
C GLN A 407 -21.77 -26.65 12.73
N LEU A 408 -21.25 -26.77 11.50
CA LEU A 408 -19.80 -26.76 11.25
C LEU A 408 -19.27 -25.33 11.27
N PRO A 409 -17.97 -25.10 11.57
CA PRO A 409 -17.37 -23.79 11.43
C PRO A 409 -17.49 -23.23 10.00
N TYR A 410 -17.42 -21.91 9.85
CA TYR A 410 -17.60 -21.24 8.56
C TYR A 410 -16.90 -19.88 8.46
N HIS A 411 -16.76 -19.38 7.24
CA HIS A 411 -16.42 -17.98 6.97
C HIS A 411 -17.68 -17.13 7.02
N GLU A 412 -17.65 -16.06 7.80
CA GLU A 412 -18.74 -15.10 7.85
C GLU A 412 -18.32 -13.79 7.19
N TRP A 413 -19.07 -13.42 6.17
CA TRP A 413 -18.86 -12.25 5.35
C TRP A 413 -19.79 -11.14 5.82
N PHE A 414 -19.21 -10.09 6.37
CA PHE A 414 -19.93 -8.91 6.83
C PHE A 414 -19.93 -7.90 5.70
N VAL A 415 -21.08 -7.68 5.08
CA VAL A 415 -21.18 -6.92 3.83
C VAL A 415 -22.15 -5.76 4.01
N GLU A 416 -21.67 -4.54 3.68
CA GLU A 416 -22.51 -3.36 3.54
C GLU A 416 -22.85 -3.18 2.06
N PHE A 417 -24.15 -3.20 1.72
CA PHE A 417 -24.62 -3.08 0.35
C PHE A 417 -25.10 -1.66 0.04
N GLU A 418 -24.72 -1.11 -1.13
CA GLU A 418 -25.45 0.01 -1.74
C GLU A 418 -26.71 -0.51 -2.46
N LYS A 419 -26.62 -1.71 -3.06
CA LYS A 419 -27.74 -2.41 -3.69
C LYS A 419 -27.61 -3.91 -3.41
N GLU A 420 -28.60 -4.45 -2.70
CA GLU A 420 -28.66 -5.85 -2.31
C GLU A 420 -28.91 -6.78 -3.52
N PRO A 421 -28.46 -8.05 -3.46
CA PRO A 421 -28.90 -9.08 -4.39
C PRO A 421 -30.38 -9.40 -4.23
N ASP A 422 -31.06 -9.71 -5.33
CA ASP A 422 -32.47 -10.13 -5.32
C ASP A 422 -32.66 -11.44 -4.52
N ASN A 423 -31.64 -12.31 -4.53
CA ASN A 423 -31.60 -13.53 -3.73
C ASN A 423 -30.25 -13.64 -3.01
N MET A 424 -30.27 -13.47 -1.68
CA MET A 424 -29.07 -13.54 -0.84
C MET A 424 -28.45 -14.94 -0.80
N ALA A 425 -29.26 -16.00 -0.87
CA ALA A 425 -28.75 -17.37 -0.82
C ALA A 425 -27.97 -17.72 -2.09
N ASP A 426 -28.49 -17.32 -3.27
CA ASP A 426 -27.80 -17.51 -4.54
C ASP A 426 -26.50 -16.70 -4.59
N PHE A 427 -26.52 -15.47 -4.06
CA PHE A 427 -25.31 -14.64 -3.95
C PHE A 427 -24.25 -15.27 -3.05
N ALA A 428 -24.64 -15.78 -1.88
CA ALA A 428 -23.74 -16.49 -0.97
C ALA A 428 -23.15 -17.74 -1.62
N SER A 429 -23.97 -18.55 -2.31
CA SER A 429 -23.50 -19.75 -3.02
C SER A 429 -22.53 -19.40 -4.16
N LYS A 430 -22.81 -18.35 -4.92
CA LYS A 430 -21.92 -17.88 -6.00
C LYS A 430 -20.57 -17.40 -5.44
N LEU A 431 -20.59 -16.65 -4.34
CA LEU A 431 -19.39 -16.18 -3.65
C LEU A 431 -18.55 -17.34 -3.11
N ASP A 432 -19.20 -18.32 -2.50
CA ASP A 432 -18.55 -19.52 -1.95
C ASP A 432 -17.84 -20.31 -3.06
N ASN A 433 -18.52 -20.53 -4.18
CA ASN A 433 -17.96 -21.21 -5.34
C ASN A 433 -16.74 -20.49 -5.92
N PHE A 434 -16.75 -19.15 -5.99
CA PHE A 434 -15.57 -18.42 -6.46
C PHE A 434 -14.42 -18.48 -5.46
N LEU A 435 -14.70 -18.45 -4.16
CA LEU A 435 -13.65 -18.59 -3.16
C LEU A 435 -13.02 -20.00 -3.23
N GLN A 436 -13.84 -21.05 -3.38
CA GLN A 436 -13.37 -22.42 -3.60
C GLN A 436 -12.50 -22.56 -4.86
N GLN A 437 -12.82 -21.84 -5.95
CA GLN A 437 -11.99 -21.83 -7.17
C GLN A 437 -10.65 -21.13 -6.97
N LYS A 438 -10.58 -20.15 -6.06
CA LYS A 438 -9.38 -19.34 -5.82
C LYS A 438 -8.44 -19.93 -4.79
N ASN A 439 -8.99 -20.62 -3.79
CA ASN A 439 -8.23 -21.19 -2.70
C ASN A 439 -8.51 -22.69 -2.58
N SER A 440 -7.53 -23.51 -2.98
CA SER A 440 -7.65 -24.97 -2.99
C SER A 440 -7.81 -25.58 -1.60
N TYR A 441 -7.19 -24.98 -0.58
CA TYR A 441 -7.34 -25.46 0.81
C TYR A 441 -8.76 -25.19 1.33
N TYR A 442 -9.33 -24.02 1.03
CA TYR A 442 -10.72 -23.72 1.34
C TYR A 442 -11.68 -24.71 0.67
N PHE A 443 -11.45 -25.02 -0.61
CA PHE A 443 -12.20 -26.06 -1.34
C PHE A 443 -12.11 -27.43 -0.65
N ASP A 444 -10.90 -27.87 -0.28
CA ASP A 444 -10.69 -29.16 0.40
C ASP A 444 -11.42 -29.23 1.74
N LEU A 445 -11.43 -28.12 2.51
CA LEU A 445 -12.16 -28.05 3.79
C LEU A 445 -13.68 -28.10 3.62
N ILE A 446 -14.22 -27.51 2.55
CA ILE A 446 -15.65 -27.59 2.21
C ILE A 446 -16.01 -29.01 1.75
N GLN A 447 -15.24 -29.62 0.85
CA GLN A 447 -15.47 -30.99 0.36
C GLN A 447 -15.32 -32.03 1.48
N GLY A 448 -14.32 -31.85 2.34
CA GLY A 448 -14.07 -32.68 3.51
C GLY A 448 -15.08 -32.50 4.65
N LYS A 449 -16.05 -31.57 4.49
CA LYS A 449 -17.05 -31.23 5.52
C LYS A 449 -16.41 -30.82 6.86
N VAL A 450 -15.24 -30.18 6.79
CA VAL A 450 -14.61 -29.52 7.93
C VAL A 450 -15.22 -28.13 8.11
N LEU A 451 -15.54 -27.46 7.00
CA LEU A 451 -16.33 -26.24 6.95
C LEU A 451 -17.69 -26.48 6.32
N GLN A 452 -18.68 -25.70 6.75
CA GLN A 452 -19.87 -25.47 5.93
C GLN A 452 -19.66 -24.26 5.02
N PRO A 453 -20.48 -24.10 3.95
CA PRO A 453 -20.42 -22.92 3.09
C PRO A 453 -20.47 -21.61 3.87
N LEU A 454 -19.83 -20.57 3.31
CA LEU A 454 -19.81 -19.25 3.92
C LEU A 454 -21.22 -18.69 4.18
N LYS A 455 -21.31 -17.80 5.17
CA LYS A 455 -22.54 -17.05 5.47
C LYS A 455 -22.31 -15.57 5.26
N ILE A 456 -23.37 -14.87 4.88
CA ILE A 456 -23.37 -13.41 4.73
C ILE A 456 -24.20 -12.80 5.84
N THR A 457 -23.60 -11.82 6.52
CA THR A 457 -24.24 -11.00 7.54
C THR A 457 -24.26 -9.56 7.06
N LYS A 458 -25.44 -8.95 7.04
CA LYS A 458 -25.60 -7.58 6.55
C LYS A 458 -25.12 -6.57 7.58
N VAL A 459 -24.26 -5.66 7.14
CA VAL A 459 -23.81 -4.51 7.93
C VAL A 459 -24.75 -3.35 7.64
N ALA A 460 -25.21 -2.68 8.69
CA ALA A 460 -26.08 -1.52 8.55
C ALA A 460 -25.40 -0.43 7.73
N LYS A 461 -26.19 0.37 7.00
CA LYS A 461 -25.68 1.51 6.24
C LYS A 461 -24.77 2.40 7.10
N ASP A 462 -23.61 2.75 6.55
CA ASP A 462 -22.51 3.48 7.20
C ASP A 462 -21.91 2.75 8.44
N GLY A 463 -22.12 1.45 8.58
CA GLY A 463 -21.67 0.65 9.73
C GLY A 463 -20.14 0.58 9.83
N PHE A 464 -19.45 0.38 8.70
CA PHE A 464 -17.98 0.42 8.66
C PHE A 464 -17.42 1.81 8.94
N VAL A 465 -18.11 2.84 8.46
CA VAL A 465 -17.79 4.25 8.74
C VAL A 465 -17.88 4.54 10.24
N ARG A 466 -18.97 4.13 10.90
CA ARG A 466 -19.16 4.29 12.35
C ARG A 466 -18.12 3.51 13.16
N TYR A 467 -17.82 2.28 12.78
CA TYR A 467 -16.76 1.48 13.40
C TYR A 467 -15.39 2.17 13.33
N MET A 468 -15.04 2.68 12.15
CA MET A 468 -13.79 3.42 11.98
C MET A 468 -13.77 4.67 12.86
N LYS A 469 -14.91 5.36 13.04
CA LYS A 469 -15.03 6.54 13.92
C LYS A 469 -14.78 6.19 15.38
N GLN A 470 -15.46 5.16 15.90
CA GLN A 470 -15.31 4.70 17.29
C GLN A 470 -13.89 4.23 17.60
N SER A 471 -13.25 3.54 16.66
CA SER A 471 -11.88 3.05 16.84
C SER A 471 -10.80 4.15 16.73
N GLY A 472 -11.18 5.42 16.54
CA GLY A 472 -10.25 6.54 16.34
C GLY A 472 -9.41 6.41 15.07
N LYS A 473 -9.83 5.56 14.15
CA LYS A 473 -9.14 5.25 12.88
C LYS A 473 -9.81 5.91 11.68
N PHE A 474 -10.93 6.60 11.89
CA PHE A 474 -11.60 7.39 10.88
C PHE A 474 -10.79 8.63 10.56
N GLY A 475 -10.34 8.73 9.31
CA GLY A 475 -9.36 9.74 8.92
C GLY A 475 -7.90 9.31 9.13
N GLY A 476 -7.04 9.63 8.16
CA GLY A 476 -5.65 9.15 8.09
C GLY A 476 -5.50 7.76 7.45
N GLN A 477 -4.27 7.33 7.12
CA GLN A 477 -3.91 6.12 6.30
C GLN A 477 -4.40 4.75 6.81
N ASN A 478 -5.34 4.71 7.76
CA ASN A 478 -5.95 3.50 8.28
C ASN A 478 -7.05 3.00 7.32
N LYS A 479 -7.13 1.68 7.14
CA LYS A 479 -8.15 1.02 6.31
C LYS A 479 -8.92 0.02 7.15
N VAL A 480 -10.17 -0.25 6.77
CA VAL A 480 -10.90 -1.40 7.29
C VAL A 480 -10.12 -2.65 6.90
N GLN A 481 -9.84 -3.50 7.88
CA GLN A 481 -9.16 -4.74 7.63
C GLN A 481 -10.12 -5.69 6.89
N ARG A 482 -9.74 -6.12 5.68
CA ARG A 482 -10.56 -6.95 4.79
C ARG A 482 -10.93 -8.31 5.35
N LEU A 483 -10.09 -8.83 6.24
CA LEU A 483 -10.31 -10.10 6.90
C LEU A 483 -9.46 -10.23 8.15
N ALA A 484 -9.95 -10.96 9.15
CA ALA A 484 -9.26 -11.19 10.41
C ALA A 484 -9.37 -12.65 10.85
N ASN A 485 -8.38 -13.13 11.60
CA ASN A 485 -8.43 -14.44 12.27
C ASN A 485 -9.24 -14.43 13.58
N ASP A 486 -9.65 -13.24 14.03
CA ASP A 486 -10.50 -13.06 15.20
C ASP A 486 -11.75 -12.26 14.84
N ARG A 487 -12.72 -12.23 15.76
CA ARG A 487 -14.01 -11.57 15.56
C ARG A 487 -14.06 -10.15 16.13
N LYS A 488 -12.94 -9.58 16.60
CA LYS A 488 -12.93 -8.29 17.31
C LYS A 488 -13.47 -7.13 16.49
N ILE A 489 -13.25 -7.15 15.17
CA ILE A 489 -13.74 -6.12 14.26
C ILE A 489 -15.26 -6.26 14.11
N VAL A 490 -15.72 -7.48 13.82
CA VAL A 490 -17.11 -7.74 13.48
C VAL A 490 -18.04 -7.66 14.69
N GLU A 491 -17.52 -7.88 15.90
CA GLU A 491 -18.23 -7.66 17.18
C GLU A 491 -18.50 -6.17 17.46
N GLN A 492 -17.80 -5.26 16.78
CA GLN A 492 -17.99 -3.81 16.91
C GLN A 492 -18.78 -3.22 15.73
N LEU A 493 -19.15 -4.03 14.74
CA LEU A 493 -19.96 -3.58 13.62
C LEU A 493 -21.43 -3.53 14.02
N GLU A 494 -22.11 -2.47 13.59
CA GLU A 494 -23.57 -2.41 13.69
C GLU A 494 -24.18 -3.24 12.56
N LEU A 495 -24.84 -4.32 12.93
CA LEU A 495 -25.46 -5.25 11.98
C LEU A 495 -26.90 -4.84 11.72
N GLU A 496 -27.41 -5.10 10.52
CA GLU A 496 -28.85 -4.98 10.28
C GLU A 496 -29.57 -6.08 11.04
N ASN A 497 -30.51 -5.71 11.91
CA ASN A 497 -31.41 -6.70 12.51
C ASN A 497 -32.20 -7.36 11.38
N LEU A 498 -32.00 -8.67 11.22
CA LEU A 498 -32.90 -9.52 10.46
C LEU A 498 -34.26 -9.48 11.18
N LYS A 499 -35.19 -8.68 10.66
CA LYS A 499 -36.60 -8.76 11.05
C LYS A 499 -37.23 -10.00 10.45
#